data_AF-A0A2N2LX97-F1
#
_entry.id   AF-A0A2N2LX97-F1
#
_cell.length_a   1.000
_cell.length_b   1.000
_cell.length_c   1.000
_cell.angle_alpha   90.00
_cell.angle_beta   90.00
_cell.angle_gamma   90.00
#
_symmetry.space_group_name_H-M   'P 1'
#
loop_
_entity.id
_entity.type
_entity.pdbx_description
1 polymer ?
#
loop_
_entity_poly.entity_id
_entity_poly.type
_entity_poly.pdbx_seq_one_letter_code
_entity_poly.pdbx_strand_id
1 'polypeptide(L)'
;MIGGTGDDTYVVDNPGDVIIENAAGGTDTVQSSINYTLGANVNNLTLTGTSAINGTGTALNNVIIGNSANNILAGNAGNDTLDGGAGADTMNGGAGNDTYVVDNTGDVITENANEGT
;
A
#
# COMPACT_ATOMS: atom_id res chain seq x y z
N MET A 1 -2.54 8.74 16.14
CA MET A 1 -3.94 8.49 15.76
C MET A 1 -4.30 7.10 16.25
N ILE A 2 -5.51 6.94 16.79
CA ILE A 2 -6.04 5.66 17.29
C ILE A 2 -7.45 5.56 16.68
N GLY A 3 -7.73 4.52 15.88
CA GLY A 3 -9.02 4.30 15.23
C GLY A 3 -10.10 3.76 16.14
N GLY A 4 -9.78 2.65 16.79
CA GLY A 4 -10.73 1.98 17.69
C GLY A 4 -11.48 0.85 16.98
N THR A 5 -12.77 1.01 16.74
CA THR A 5 -13.63 -0.01 16.11
C THR A 5 -14.32 0.57 14.89
N GLY A 6 -14.54 -0.25 13.87
CA GLY A 6 -15.04 0.17 12.57
C GLY A 6 -13.93 0.37 11.55
N ASP A 7 -14.32 0.72 10.33
CA ASP A 7 -13.40 1.07 9.26
C ASP A 7 -12.97 2.53 9.44
N ASP A 8 -11.70 2.74 9.77
CA ASP A 8 -11.15 4.06 10.02
C ASP A 8 -10.28 4.58 8.87
N THR A 9 -10.05 5.88 8.85
CA THR A 9 -9.17 6.54 7.87
C THR A 9 -8.19 7.47 8.56
N TYR A 10 -6.90 7.26 8.31
CA TYR A 10 -5.80 8.07 8.81
C TYR A 10 -5.19 8.91 7.70
N VAL A 11 -4.84 10.15 8.04
CA VAL A 11 -4.05 11.00 7.16
C VAL A 11 -2.64 11.08 7.71
N VAL A 12 -1.66 10.75 6.87
CA VAL A 12 -0.24 10.85 7.20
C VAL A 12 0.39 11.91 6.29
N ASP A 13 0.79 13.03 6.87
CA ASP A 13 1.46 14.12 6.16
C ASP A 13 2.83 14.44 6.73
N ASN A 14 3.18 13.84 7.86
CA ASN A 14 4.40 14.09 8.58
C ASN A 14 5.02 12.77 9.09
N PRO A 15 6.35 12.57 8.99
CA PRO A 15 7.00 11.37 9.53
C PRO A 15 6.81 11.15 11.04
N GLY A 16 6.35 12.15 11.79
CA GLY A 16 5.99 12.04 13.20
C GLY A 16 4.60 11.45 13.47
N ASP A 17 3.79 11.23 12.43
CA ASP A 17 2.46 10.66 12.58
C ASP A 17 2.54 9.16 12.89
N VAL A 18 1.96 8.78 14.03
CA VAL A 18 1.92 7.39 14.48
C VAL A 18 0.47 6.91 14.49
N ILE A 19 0.23 5.76 13.89
CA ILE A 19 -1.05 5.05 13.89
C ILE A 19 -0.94 3.87 14.85
N ILE A 20 -1.96 3.68 15.69
CA ILE A 20 -2.04 2.55 16.62
C ILE A 20 -3.40 1.89 16.42
N GLU A 21 -3.40 0.77 15.68
CA GLU A 21 -4.61 0.01 15.41
C GLU A 21 -4.67 -1.36 16.10
N ASN A 22 -5.89 -1.69 16.51
CA ASN A 22 -6.22 -2.98 17.10
C ASN A 22 -6.68 -3.96 16.01
N ALA A 23 -6.39 -5.25 16.19
CA ALA A 23 -6.74 -6.30 15.22
C ALA A 23 -8.25 -6.53 14.97
N ALA A 24 -9.12 -5.82 15.70
CA ALA A 24 -10.58 -5.90 15.55
C ALA A 24 -11.20 -4.54 15.20
N GLY A 25 -10.40 -3.65 14.57
CA GLY A 25 -10.81 -2.33 14.09
C GLY A 25 -11.80 -2.45 12.94
N GLY A 26 -11.33 -2.82 11.76
CA GLY A 26 -12.18 -2.99 10.58
C GLY A 26 -11.30 -3.23 9.37
N THR A 27 -11.69 -2.66 8.24
CA THR A 27 -10.82 -2.47 7.08
C THR A 27 -10.32 -1.03 7.06
N ASP A 28 -9.13 -0.84 7.60
CA ASP A 28 -8.61 0.49 7.88
C ASP A 28 -7.75 1.04 6.73
N THR A 29 -7.82 2.35 6.49
CA THR A 29 -7.17 3.03 5.36
C THR A 29 -6.22 4.13 5.79
N VAL A 30 -5.02 4.14 5.21
CA VAL A 30 -4.08 5.27 5.32
C VAL A 30 -4.05 6.05 4.02
N GLN A 31 -4.21 7.36 4.13
CA GLN A 31 -3.94 8.32 3.06
C GLN A 31 -2.63 9.05 3.38
N SER A 32 -1.58 8.81 2.61
CA SER A 32 -0.26 9.38 2.87
C SER A 32 0.19 10.34 1.78
N SER A 33 0.64 11.53 2.17
CA SER A 33 1.29 12.49 1.26
C SER A 33 2.82 12.38 1.24
N ILE A 34 3.37 11.41 1.97
CA ILE A 34 4.79 11.07 2.06
C ILE A 34 5.03 9.57 1.83
N ASN A 35 6.29 9.14 1.73
CA ASN A 35 6.63 7.71 1.77
C ASN A 35 6.04 7.05 3.02
N TYR A 36 5.41 5.89 2.87
CA TYR A 36 4.76 5.23 4.00
C TYR A 36 4.83 3.71 3.96
N THR A 37 5.06 3.14 5.14
CA THR A 37 4.94 1.71 5.40
C THR A 37 3.78 1.51 6.35
N LEU A 38 2.81 0.67 5.96
CA LEU A 38 1.66 0.36 6.78
C LEU A 38 2.09 -0.27 8.11
N GLY A 39 1.43 0.17 9.18
CA GLY A 39 1.51 -0.46 10.49
C GLY A 39 0.67 -1.73 10.54
N ALA A 40 0.83 -2.50 11.61
CA ALA A 40 0.00 -3.67 11.85
C ALA A 40 -1.50 -3.32 11.86
N ASN A 41 -2.32 -4.27 11.43
CA ASN A 41 -3.79 -4.17 11.41
C ASN A 41 -4.36 -3.10 10.46
N VAL A 42 -3.57 -2.55 9.54
CA VAL A 42 -4.07 -1.63 8.51
C VAL A 42 -4.10 -2.33 7.16
N ASN A 43 -5.21 -2.18 6.43
CA ASN A 43 -5.47 -2.91 5.19
C ASN A 43 -5.14 -2.11 3.94
N ASN A 44 -5.40 -0.81 3.93
CA ASN A 44 -5.31 -0.02 2.70
C ASN A 44 -4.32 1.13 2.83
N LEU A 45 -3.58 1.40 1.75
CA LEU A 45 -2.74 2.57 1.58
C LEU A 45 -3.12 3.28 0.28
N THR A 46 -3.31 4.60 0.34
CA THR A 46 -3.44 5.47 -0.82
C THR A 46 -2.42 6.60 -0.72
N LEU A 47 -1.57 6.74 -1.73
CA LEU A 47 -0.60 7.82 -1.82
C LEU A 47 -1.28 9.06 -2.42
N THR A 48 -1.37 10.15 -1.66
CA THR A 48 -2.08 11.38 -2.04
C THR A 48 -1.15 12.53 -2.41
N GLY A 49 0.16 12.36 -2.20
CA GLY A 49 1.18 13.33 -2.62
C GLY A 49 1.28 13.42 -4.15
N THR A 50 1.95 14.46 -4.65
CA THR A 50 2.21 14.64 -6.09
C THR A 50 3.65 14.30 -6.51
N SER A 51 4.53 14.10 -5.52
CA SER A 51 5.92 13.66 -5.72
C SER A 51 5.98 12.14 -5.89
N ALA A 52 7.09 11.64 -6.43
CA ALA A 52 7.43 10.21 -6.38
C ALA A 52 7.61 9.77 -4.91
N ILE A 53 6.59 9.11 -4.37
CA ILE A 53 6.58 8.54 -3.01
C ILE A 53 6.20 7.07 -3.11
N ASN A 54 6.59 6.31 -2.10
CA ASN A 54 6.54 4.85 -2.12
C ASN A 54 5.61 4.33 -1.02
N GLY A 55 5.00 3.19 -1.31
CA GLY A 55 4.08 2.50 -0.41
C GLY A 55 4.59 1.11 -0.07
N THR A 56 4.45 0.70 1.18
CA THR A 56 4.79 -0.66 1.61
C THR A 56 3.70 -1.22 2.51
N GLY A 57 3.20 -2.40 2.17
CA GLY A 57 2.19 -3.16 2.90
C GLY A 57 2.78 -3.93 4.08
N THR A 58 2.06 -4.97 4.49
CA THR A 58 2.32 -5.79 5.68
C THR A 58 2.26 -7.28 5.31
N ALA A 59 1.99 -8.16 6.28
CA ALA A 59 1.69 -9.57 6.00
C ALA A 59 0.17 -9.85 5.85
N LEU A 60 -0.64 -8.79 5.79
CA LEU A 60 -2.08 -8.84 5.54
C LEU A 60 -2.34 -8.68 4.05
N ASN A 61 -3.54 -9.04 3.60
CA ASN A 61 -4.01 -8.68 2.28
C ASN A 61 -4.22 -7.17 2.21
N ASN A 62 -3.34 -6.48 1.48
CA ASN A 62 -3.31 -5.04 1.38
C ASN A 62 -3.81 -4.53 0.02
N VAL A 63 -4.50 -3.39 0.03
CA VAL A 63 -4.77 -2.61 -1.19
C VAL A 63 -3.87 -1.38 -1.16
N ILE A 64 -2.94 -1.29 -2.11
CA ILE A 64 -1.96 -0.20 -2.18
C ILE A 64 -2.16 0.53 -3.50
N ILE A 65 -2.58 1.79 -3.41
CA ILE A 65 -2.81 2.68 -4.55
C ILE A 65 -1.77 3.79 -4.52
N GLY A 66 -1.00 3.91 -5.60
CA GLY A 66 -0.03 4.97 -5.85
C GLY A 66 -0.68 6.30 -6.25
N ASN A 67 0.12 7.22 -6.74
CA ASN A 67 -0.26 8.55 -7.18
C ASN A 67 0.06 8.76 -8.66
N SER A 68 0.04 10.00 -9.14
CA SER A 68 0.31 10.30 -10.55
C SER A 68 1.80 10.30 -10.93
N ALA A 69 2.71 10.11 -9.98
CA ALA A 69 4.15 10.06 -10.20
C ALA A 69 4.63 8.60 -10.15
N ASN A 70 5.87 8.36 -10.57
CA ASN A 70 6.47 7.03 -10.51
C ASN A 70 6.65 6.61 -9.04
N ASN A 71 6.02 5.52 -8.63
CA ASN A 71 6.03 4.97 -7.29
C ASN A 71 6.68 3.59 -7.27
N ILE A 72 7.24 3.25 -6.11
CA ILE A 72 7.64 1.89 -5.78
C ILE A 72 6.66 1.37 -4.73
N LEU A 73 5.92 0.32 -5.08
CA LEU A 73 4.93 -0.31 -4.24
C LEU A 73 5.38 -1.72 -3.88
N ALA A 74 5.34 -2.05 -2.59
CA ALA A 74 5.66 -3.39 -2.09
C ALA A 74 4.49 -3.93 -1.25
N GLY A 75 3.89 -5.05 -1.65
CA GLY A 75 2.81 -5.73 -0.92
C GLY A 75 3.33 -6.43 0.35
N ASN A 76 4.45 -7.14 0.19
CA ASN A 76 5.11 -8.04 1.12
C ASN A 76 4.49 -9.45 1.17
N ALA A 77 3.53 -9.70 2.04
CA ALA A 77 2.91 -11.01 2.13
C ALA A 77 1.41 -10.87 2.33
N GLY A 78 0.65 -11.90 1.96
CA GLY A 78 -0.79 -11.77 1.79
C GLY A 78 -1.13 -11.63 0.32
N ASN A 79 -2.43 -11.68 0.01
CA ASN A 79 -2.92 -11.49 -1.35
C ASN A 79 -3.22 -10.02 -1.55
N ASP A 80 -2.28 -9.32 -2.19
CA ASP A 80 -2.29 -7.87 -2.31
C ASP A 80 -2.91 -7.40 -3.63
N THR A 81 -3.41 -6.17 -3.63
CA THR A 81 -3.77 -5.44 -4.85
C THR A 81 -2.91 -4.20 -4.94
N LEU A 82 -2.06 -4.15 -5.96
CA LEU A 82 -1.14 -3.06 -6.22
C LEU A 82 -1.61 -2.30 -7.47
N ASP A 83 -1.90 -1.02 -7.30
CA ASP A 83 -2.22 -0.09 -8.38
C ASP A 83 -1.23 1.07 -8.34
N GLY A 84 -0.35 1.16 -9.33
CA GLY A 84 0.68 2.20 -9.42
C GLY A 84 0.11 3.61 -9.60
N GLY A 85 -1.09 3.73 -10.15
CA GLY A 85 -1.59 4.98 -10.70
C GLY A 85 -0.99 5.25 -12.08
N ALA A 86 -0.98 6.53 -12.49
CA ALA A 86 -0.63 6.89 -13.88
C ALA A 86 0.88 6.89 -14.19
N GLY A 87 1.74 6.73 -13.18
CA GLY A 87 3.20 6.80 -13.29
C GLY A 87 3.79 5.65 -14.09
N ALA A 88 5.12 5.63 -14.27
CA ALA A 88 5.81 4.40 -14.64
C ALA A 88 6.30 3.74 -13.35
N ASP A 89 5.55 2.75 -12.88
CA ASP A 89 5.64 2.28 -11.50
C ASP A 89 6.43 0.98 -11.37
N THR A 90 6.94 0.71 -10.18
CA THR A 90 7.54 -0.60 -9.83
C THR A 90 6.72 -1.24 -8.74
N MET A 91 6.09 -2.37 -9.05
CA MET A 91 5.21 -3.09 -8.13
C MET A 91 5.80 -4.46 -7.81
N ASN A 92 5.94 -4.75 -6.51
CA ASN A 92 6.41 -6.03 -5.99
C ASN A 92 5.39 -6.56 -4.99
N GLY A 93 4.62 -7.57 -5.36
CA GLY A 93 3.58 -8.16 -4.53
C GLY A 93 4.18 -8.93 -3.36
N GLY A 94 5.04 -9.89 -3.67
CA GLY A 94 5.70 -10.72 -2.68
C GLY A 94 4.88 -11.98 -2.41
N ALA A 95 4.91 -12.50 -1.18
CA ALA A 95 4.32 -13.79 -0.90
C ALA A 95 2.78 -13.74 -0.82
N GLY A 96 2.10 -14.09 -1.89
CA GLY A 96 0.69 -14.41 -1.94
C GLY A 96 0.21 -14.38 -3.39
N ASN A 97 -1.11 -14.46 -3.57
CA ASN A 97 -1.71 -14.31 -4.89
C ASN A 97 -2.06 -12.85 -5.12
N ASP A 98 -1.12 -12.13 -5.71
CA ASP A 98 -1.21 -10.69 -5.89
C ASP A 98 -1.87 -10.29 -7.20
N THR A 99 -2.52 -9.12 -7.19
CA THR A 99 -3.16 -8.51 -8.35
C THR A 99 -2.53 -7.17 -8.65
N TYR A 100 -2.18 -6.96 -9.92
CA TYR A 100 -1.53 -5.74 -10.39
C TYR A 100 -2.42 -5.01 -11.37
N VAL A 101 -2.61 -3.71 -11.15
CA VAL A 101 -3.19 -2.82 -12.15
C VAL A 101 -2.04 -2.23 -12.96
N VAL A 102 -1.97 -2.62 -14.24
CA VAL A 102 -0.99 -2.11 -15.20
C VAL A 102 -1.73 -1.24 -16.19
N ASP A 103 -1.53 0.06 -16.11
CA ASP A 103 -2.14 1.04 -17.01
C ASP A 103 -1.10 1.88 -17.78
N ASN A 104 0.16 1.82 -17.36
CA ASN A 104 1.27 2.50 -18.00
C ASN A 104 2.24 1.48 -18.63
N THR A 105 2.68 1.76 -19.86
CA THR A 105 3.64 0.89 -20.55
C THR A 105 5.02 0.82 -19.89
N GLY A 106 5.31 1.75 -18.97
CA GLY A 106 6.53 1.80 -18.18
C GLY A 106 6.46 1.01 -16.87
N ASP A 107 5.32 0.42 -16.54
CA ASP A 107 5.17 -0.36 -15.31
C ASP A 107 6.05 -1.62 -15.32
N VAL A 108 6.65 -1.89 -14.16
CA VAL A 108 7.49 -3.05 -13.92
C VAL A 108 6.91 -3.83 -12.74
N ILE A 109 6.61 -5.11 -12.98
CA ILE A 109 6.16 -6.04 -11.94
C ILE A 109 7.31 -6.98 -11.58
N THR A 110 7.52 -7.18 -10.29
CA THR A 110 8.39 -8.23 -9.76
C THR A 110 7.58 -9.25 -8.99
N GLU A 111 7.68 -10.51 -9.40
CA GLU A 111 7.09 -11.68 -8.78
C GLU A 111 8.10 -12.82 -8.83
N ASN A 112 8.56 -13.32 -7.68
CA ASN A 112 9.53 -14.41 -7.68
C ASN A 112 8.84 -15.78 -7.78
N ALA A 113 9.63 -16.79 -8.12
CA ALA A 113 9.13 -18.15 -8.14
C ALA A 113 8.66 -18.60 -6.75
N ASN A 114 7.45 -19.17 -6.68
CA ASN A 114 6.79 -19.67 -5.46
C ASN A 114 6.33 -18.59 -4.48
N GLU A 115 6.26 -17.33 -4.90
CA GLU A 115 5.65 -16.27 -4.11
C GLU A 115 4.10 -16.28 -4.22
N GLY A 116 3.54 -16.78 -5.32
CA GLY A 116 2.09 -16.98 -5.49
C GLY A 116 1.74 -18.13 -6.43
N THR A 117 0.43 -18.32 -6.68
CA THR A 117 -0.14 -19.28 -7.65
C THR A 117 -0.94 -18.60 -8.74
#